data_AF-A0A848FJU8-F1
#
_entry.id   AF-A0A848FJU8-F1
#
_cell.length_a   1.000
_cell.length_b   1.000
_cell.length_c   1.000
_cell.angle_alpha   90.00
_cell.angle_beta   90.00
_cell.angle_gamma   90.00
#
_symmetry.space_group_name_H-M   'P 1'
#
loop_
_entity.id
_entity.type
_entity.pdbx_description
1 polymer ?
#
loop_
_entity_poly.entity_id
_entity_poly.type
_entity_poly.pdbx_seq_one_letter_code
_entity_poly.pdbx_strand_id
1 'polypeptide(L)'
;MSATAETMAPPAVATRARRRCRAATAARLLAAAPEAAADIEWDVLDAAPAWLALDAVACARLQCRVGALLCQAELRLWIDRPRVAAARAAVGEAFWKALLARPPLPLPAPPRLGEAAQVPERLQALGAAVLWTALPAGLRRAVTPLLAAPAPLELHPEAARQLLAAVETLEIEP
;
A
#
# COMPACT_ATOMS: atom_id res chain seq x y z
N MET A 1 20.20 -12.13 33.47
CA MET A 1 20.68 -11.86 32.10
C MET A 1 20.03 -12.90 31.20
N SER A 2 18.89 -12.56 30.61
CA SER A 2 18.11 -13.50 29.78
C SER A 2 18.27 -13.11 28.32
N ALA A 3 18.84 -14.03 27.53
CA ALA A 3 18.96 -13.90 26.09
C ALA A 3 17.58 -14.14 25.45
N THR A 4 17.05 -13.14 24.75
CA THR A 4 15.90 -13.29 23.86
C THR A 4 16.32 -14.10 22.64
N ALA A 5 15.71 -15.27 22.49
CA ALA A 5 15.85 -16.11 21.31
C ALA A 5 15.24 -15.41 20.09
N GLU A 6 16.11 -14.81 19.29
CA GLU A 6 15.79 -14.30 17.97
C GLU A 6 15.42 -15.49 17.09
N THR A 7 14.13 -15.64 16.80
CA THR A 7 13.62 -16.67 15.88
C THR A 7 14.00 -16.27 14.45
N MET A 8 15.26 -16.53 14.09
CA MET A 8 15.70 -16.54 12.70
C MET A 8 15.08 -17.78 12.02
N ALA A 9 14.12 -17.55 11.14
CA ALA A 9 13.63 -18.60 10.25
C ALA A 9 14.83 -19.21 9.49
N PRO A 10 14.88 -20.54 9.30
CA PRO A 10 16.03 -21.19 8.65
C PRO A 10 16.22 -20.65 7.22
N PRO A 11 17.48 -20.51 6.75
CA PRO A 11 17.82 -19.80 5.50
C PRO A 11 17.12 -20.36 4.25
N ALA A 12 16.75 -21.65 4.26
CA ALA A 12 16.00 -22.29 3.18
C ALA A 12 14.55 -21.79 3.05
N VAL A 13 13.89 -21.46 4.15
CA VAL A 13 12.49 -20.96 4.17
C VAL A 13 12.44 -19.54 3.63
N ALA A 14 13.37 -18.67 4.05
CA ALA A 14 13.53 -17.32 3.53
C ALA A 14 13.79 -17.31 2.01
N THR A 15 14.63 -18.24 1.53
CA THR A 15 14.92 -18.40 0.10
C THR A 15 13.68 -18.81 -0.70
N ARG A 16 12.86 -19.73 -0.18
CA ARG A 16 11.62 -20.18 -0.85
C ARG A 16 10.57 -19.08 -0.91
N ALA A 17 10.40 -18.31 0.18
CA ALA A 17 9.48 -17.18 0.23
C ALA A 17 9.87 -16.09 -0.78
N ARG A 18 11.16 -15.73 -0.86
CA ARG A 18 11.67 -14.76 -1.84
C ARG A 18 11.42 -15.21 -3.28
N ARG A 19 11.69 -16.48 -3.60
CA ARG A 19 11.41 -17.04 -4.94
C ARG A 19 9.93 -17.00 -5.31
N ARG A 20 9.03 -17.30 -4.34
CA ARG A 20 7.58 -17.22 -4.55
C ARG A 20 7.12 -15.79 -4.79
N CYS A 21 7.59 -14.84 -3.98
CA CYS A 21 7.29 -13.42 -4.15
C CYS A 21 7.71 -12.94 -5.53
N ARG A 22 8.95 -13.22 -5.94
CA ARG A 22 9.46 -12.87 -7.26
C ARG A 22 8.64 -13.46 -8.41
N ALA A 23 8.31 -14.75 -8.33
CA ALA A 23 7.52 -15.40 -9.36
C ALA A 23 6.11 -14.79 -9.47
N ALA A 24 5.47 -14.48 -8.34
CA ALA A 24 4.17 -13.83 -8.31
C ALA A 24 4.23 -12.42 -8.89
N THR A 25 5.24 -11.62 -8.49
CA THR A 25 5.47 -10.27 -9.04
C THR A 25 5.70 -10.32 -10.55
N ALA A 26 6.61 -11.19 -11.03
CA ALA A 26 6.88 -11.33 -12.45
C ALA A 26 5.63 -11.75 -13.26
N ALA A 27 4.88 -12.72 -12.76
CA ALA A 27 3.64 -13.17 -13.41
C ALA A 27 2.61 -12.04 -13.52
N ARG A 28 2.43 -11.23 -12.46
CA ARG A 28 1.52 -10.08 -12.49
C ARG A 28 1.97 -9.00 -13.46
N LEU A 29 3.26 -8.67 -13.47
CA LEU A 29 3.81 -7.65 -14.36
C LEU A 29 3.70 -8.08 -15.82
N LEU A 30 4.03 -9.33 -16.15
CA LEU A 30 3.89 -9.88 -17.50
C LEU A 30 2.43 -9.89 -17.98
N ALA A 31 1.48 -10.19 -17.08
CA ALA A 31 0.06 -10.17 -17.42
C ALA A 31 -0.48 -8.75 -17.67
N ALA A 32 0.02 -7.75 -16.95
CA ALA A 32 -0.49 -6.38 -17.01
C ALA A 32 0.22 -5.49 -18.04
N ALA A 33 1.52 -5.72 -18.25
CA ALA A 33 2.37 -4.88 -19.09
C ALA A 33 3.50 -5.70 -19.74
N PRO A 34 3.18 -6.63 -20.66
CA PRO A 34 4.14 -7.61 -21.19
C PRO A 34 5.40 -6.96 -21.76
N GLU A 35 5.25 -5.91 -22.57
CA GLU A 35 6.36 -5.17 -23.18
C GLU A 35 7.25 -4.50 -22.12
N ALA A 36 6.66 -3.84 -21.12
CA ALA A 36 7.43 -3.17 -20.08
C ALA A 36 8.06 -4.15 -19.08
N ALA A 37 7.46 -5.33 -18.90
CA ALA A 37 7.95 -6.37 -18.01
C ALA A 37 9.11 -7.15 -18.62
N ALA A 38 9.18 -7.27 -19.95
CA ALA A 38 10.26 -7.97 -20.66
C ALA A 38 11.64 -7.34 -20.41
N ASP A 39 11.68 -6.02 -20.19
CA ASP A 39 12.91 -5.26 -19.96
C ASP A 39 13.37 -5.25 -18.49
N ILE A 40 12.63 -5.88 -17.57
CA ILE A 40 12.95 -5.84 -16.13
C ILE A 40 13.98 -6.90 -15.76
N GLU A 41 15.14 -6.46 -15.27
CA GLU A 41 16.18 -7.34 -14.76
C GLU A 41 15.76 -8.09 -13.48
N TRP A 42 16.29 -9.29 -13.28
CA TRP A 42 15.99 -10.10 -12.10
C TRP A 42 16.36 -9.44 -10.78
N ASP A 43 17.43 -8.65 -10.74
CA ASP A 43 17.85 -7.92 -9.55
C ASP A 43 16.85 -6.81 -9.18
N VAL A 44 16.21 -6.19 -10.17
CA VAL A 44 15.13 -5.22 -9.96
C VAL A 44 13.88 -5.90 -9.39
N LEU A 45 13.56 -7.11 -9.88
CA LEU A 45 12.46 -7.92 -9.32
C LEU A 45 12.76 -8.42 -7.90
N ASP A 46 14.02 -8.71 -7.60
CA ASP A 46 14.44 -9.11 -6.26
C ASP A 46 14.34 -7.96 -5.24
N ALA A 47 14.46 -6.71 -5.70
CA ALA A 47 14.25 -5.51 -4.89
C ALA A 47 12.80 -5.00 -4.91
N ALA A 48 11.88 -5.71 -5.57
CA ALA A 48 10.49 -5.30 -5.68
C ALA A 48 9.79 -5.34 -4.30
N PRO A 49 9.01 -4.31 -3.95
CA PRO A 49 8.20 -4.33 -2.73
C PRO A 49 7.27 -5.54 -2.67
N ALA A 50 7.15 -6.17 -1.49
CA ALA A 50 6.36 -7.39 -1.31
C ALA A 50 4.88 -7.23 -1.72
N TRP A 51 4.32 -6.03 -1.59
CA TRP A 51 2.94 -5.75 -1.99
C TRP A 51 2.69 -5.95 -3.50
N LEU A 52 3.74 -5.93 -4.34
CA LEU A 52 3.60 -6.25 -5.77
C LEU A 52 3.24 -7.71 -6.03
N ALA A 53 3.42 -8.60 -5.05
CA ALA A 53 3.00 -10.00 -5.15
C ALA A 53 1.52 -10.24 -4.75
N LEU A 54 0.83 -9.23 -4.19
CA LEU A 54 -0.58 -9.33 -3.79
C LEU A 54 -1.49 -9.59 -5.01
N ASP A 55 -2.66 -10.19 -4.84
CA ASP A 55 -3.65 -10.22 -5.92
C ASP A 55 -4.31 -8.84 -6.14
N ALA A 56 -5.19 -8.72 -7.14
CA ALA A 56 -5.85 -7.45 -7.46
C ALA A 56 -6.73 -6.93 -6.31
N VAL A 57 -7.41 -7.81 -5.57
CA VAL A 57 -8.31 -7.44 -4.46
C VAL A 57 -7.52 -6.95 -3.26
N ALA A 58 -6.46 -7.67 -2.88
CA ALA A 58 -5.54 -7.27 -1.83
C ALA A 58 -4.79 -5.99 -2.19
N CYS A 59 -4.38 -5.82 -3.46
CA CYS A 59 -3.78 -4.58 -3.96
C CYS A 59 -4.75 -3.38 -3.86
N ALA A 60 -6.02 -3.56 -4.24
CA ALA A 60 -7.04 -2.52 -4.12
C ALA A 60 -7.29 -2.15 -2.65
N ARG A 61 -7.37 -3.15 -1.76
CA ARG A 61 -7.53 -2.90 -0.32
C ARG A 61 -6.32 -2.19 0.29
N LEU A 62 -5.10 -2.57 -0.11
CA LEU A 62 -3.88 -1.87 0.31
C LEU A 62 -3.91 -0.40 -0.14
N GLN A 63 -4.28 -0.13 -1.40
CA GLN A 63 -4.46 1.24 -1.89
C GLN A 63 -5.44 2.03 -1.02
N CYS A 64 -6.61 1.48 -0.70
CA CYS A 64 -7.55 2.15 0.21
C CYS A 64 -6.95 2.43 1.60
N ARG A 65 -6.21 1.47 2.17
CA ARG A 65 -5.58 1.61 3.49
C ARG A 65 -4.50 2.69 3.52
N VAL A 66 -3.65 2.72 2.50
CA VAL A 66 -2.61 3.74 2.34
C VAL A 66 -3.23 5.12 2.14
N GLY A 67 -4.26 5.22 1.30
CA GLY A 67 -5.02 6.46 1.12
C GLY A 67 -5.69 6.93 2.42
N ALA A 68 -6.24 6.01 3.22
CA ALA A 68 -6.85 6.36 4.49
C ALA A 68 -5.82 6.83 5.53
N LEU A 69 -4.62 6.25 5.53
CA LEU A 69 -3.53 6.73 6.38
C LEU A 69 -3.08 8.13 5.97
N LEU A 70 -2.99 8.42 4.68
CA LEU A 70 -2.71 9.77 4.18
C LEU A 70 -3.81 10.77 4.60
N CYS A 71 -5.08 10.36 4.57
CA CYS A 71 -6.24 11.18 4.95
C CYS A 71 -6.59 11.12 6.45
N GLN A 72 -5.76 10.53 7.30
CA GLN A 72 -6.12 10.22 8.69
C GLN A 72 -6.61 11.44 9.48
N ALA A 73 -5.98 12.60 9.29
CA ALA A 73 -6.39 13.84 9.96
C ALA A 73 -7.82 14.27 9.57
N GLU A 74 -8.18 14.19 8.28
CA GLU A 74 -9.53 14.51 7.81
C GLU A 74 -10.55 13.48 8.32
N LEU A 75 -10.23 12.19 8.25
CA LEU A 75 -11.12 11.09 8.65
C LEU A 75 -11.53 11.18 10.13
N ARG A 76 -10.63 11.64 11.00
CA ARG A 76 -10.90 11.84 12.45
C ARG A 76 -11.92 12.95 12.73
N LEU A 77 -12.09 13.89 11.80
CA LEU A 77 -12.99 15.04 11.95
C LEU A 77 -14.39 14.75 11.40
N TRP A 78 -14.59 13.61 10.75
CA TRP A 78 -15.88 13.27 10.16
C TRP A 78 -16.92 12.88 11.21
N ILE A 79 -18.04 13.60 11.16
CA ILE A 79 -19.27 13.27 11.89
C ILE A 79 -20.34 12.65 10.96
N ASP A 80 -20.13 12.74 9.65
CA ASP A 80 -21.05 12.22 8.63
C ASP A 80 -20.99 10.69 8.58
N ARG A 81 -22.07 10.05 9.07
CA ARG A 81 -22.14 8.58 9.17
C ARG A 81 -21.98 7.87 7.82
N PRO A 82 -22.60 8.33 6.72
CA PRO A 82 -22.40 7.72 5.40
C PRO A 82 -20.93 7.70 4.96
N ARG A 83 -20.20 8.82 5.07
CA ARG A 83 -18.77 8.88 4.71
C ARG A 83 -17.93 7.96 5.59
N VAL A 84 -18.17 7.95 6.90
CA VAL A 84 -17.47 7.05 7.83
C VAL A 84 -17.73 5.59 7.49
N ALA A 85 -18.99 5.22 7.21
CA ALA A 85 -19.34 3.87 6.82
C ALA A 85 -18.64 3.43 5.51
N ALA A 86 -18.60 4.32 4.50
CA ALA A 86 -17.94 4.06 3.24
C ALA A 86 -16.42 3.85 3.41
N ALA A 87 -15.74 4.73 4.15
CA ALA A 87 -14.31 4.58 4.41
C ALA A 87 -14.00 3.28 5.18
N ARG A 88 -14.77 3.01 6.23
CA ARG A 88 -14.61 1.81 7.07
C ARG A 88 -14.83 0.53 6.28
N ALA A 89 -15.83 0.49 5.40
CA ALA A 89 -16.06 -0.65 4.51
C ALA A 89 -14.89 -0.87 3.54
N ALA A 90 -14.31 0.22 3.00
CA ALA A 90 -13.19 0.14 2.06
C ALA A 90 -11.91 -0.42 2.70
N VAL A 91 -11.55 0.03 3.91
CA VAL A 91 -10.29 -0.36 4.57
C VAL A 91 -10.41 -1.59 5.47
N GLY A 92 -11.63 -1.90 5.93
CA GLY A 92 -11.95 -2.94 6.90
C GLY A 92 -12.00 -2.44 8.34
N GLU A 93 -12.90 -3.02 9.13
CA GLU A 93 -13.20 -2.59 10.52
C GLU A 93 -11.97 -2.57 11.43
N ALA A 94 -11.17 -3.63 11.44
CA ALA A 94 -9.99 -3.73 12.30
C ALA A 94 -8.97 -2.62 11.99
N PHE A 95 -8.64 -2.45 10.70
CA PHE A 95 -7.73 -1.41 10.26
C PHE A 95 -8.27 -0.01 10.57
N TRP A 96 -9.57 0.23 10.37
CA TRP A 96 -10.20 1.51 10.69
C TRP A 96 -10.03 1.87 12.17
N LYS A 97 -10.26 0.92 13.08
CA LYS A 97 -10.07 1.13 14.52
C LYS A 97 -8.60 1.45 14.85
N ALA A 98 -7.67 0.65 14.33
CA ALA A 98 -6.24 0.85 14.58
C ALA A 98 -5.75 2.20 14.01
N LEU A 99 -6.23 2.59 12.82
CA LEU A 99 -5.96 3.90 12.21
C LEU A 99 -6.42 5.05 13.12
N LEU A 100 -7.62 4.96 13.70
CA LEU A 100 -8.16 6.01 14.58
C LEU A 100 -7.55 5.98 16.00
N ALA A 101 -6.95 4.89 16.44
CA ALA A 101 -6.25 4.81 17.72
C ALA A 101 -4.93 5.60 17.70
N ARG A 102 -4.34 5.82 16.51
CA ARG A 102 -3.04 6.48 16.36
C ARG A 102 -3.17 7.99 16.11
N PRO A 103 -2.17 8.79 16.53
CA PRO A 103 -2.09 10.19 16.11
C PRO A 103 -1.87 10.30 14.59
N PRO A 104 -2.36 11.37 13.95
CA PRO A 104 -2.08 11.63 12.54
C PRO A 104 -0.59 11.84 12.29
N LEU A 105 -0.11 11.30 11.17
CA LEU A 105 1.25 11.58 10.69
C LEU A 105 1.35 13.03 10.19
N PRO A 106 2.49 13.72 10.41
CA PRO A 106 2.71 15.09 9.95
C PRO A 106 2.99 15.13 8.44
N LEU A 107 1.97 14.88 7.64
CA LEU A 107 2.03 14.81 6.18
C LEU A 107 1.34 16.02 5.53
N PRO A 108 1.70 16.36 4.28
CA PRO A 108 0.96 17.39 3.55
C PRO A 108 -0.52 17.01 3.44
N ALA A 109 -1.39 18.02 3.50
CA ALA A 109 -2.83 17.81 3.44
C ALA A 109 -3.21 17.22 2.06
N PRO A 110 -3.84 16.03 2.02
CA PRO A 110 -4.26 15.44 0.75
C PRO A 110 -5.48 16.16 0.15
N PRO A 111 -5.76 15.92 -1.15
CA PRO A 111 -7.04 16.25 -1.75
C PRO A 111 -8.22 15.70 -0.93
N ARG A 112 -9.29 16.49 -0.80
CA ARG A 112 -10.50 16.10 -0.04
C ARG A 112 -11.17 14.86 -0.63
N LEU A 113 -11.76 14.03 0.22
CA LEU A 113 -12.41 12.77 -0.20
C LEU A 113 -13.84 12.92 -0.74
N GLY A 114 -14.44 14.12 -0.66
CA GLY A 114 -15.75 14.37 -1.27
C GLY A 114 -16.91 13.68 -0.55
N GLU A 115 -17.92 13.24 -1.30
CA GLU A 115 -19.14 12.60 -0.78
C GLU A 115 -18.97 11.10 -0.53
N ALA A 116 -19.85 10.49 0.27
CA ALA A 116 -19.74 9.09 0.70
C ALA A 116 -19.56 8.09 -0.47
N ALA A 117 -20.25 8.31 -1.60
CA ALA A 117 -20.14 7.46 -2.77
C ALA A 117 -18.74 7.50 -3.44
N GLN A 118 -18.01 8.61 -3.28
CA GLN A 118 -16.70 8.83 -3.88
C GLN A 118 -15.55 8.39 -2.97
N VAL A 119 -15.82 8.18 -1.67
CA VAL A 119 -14.79 7.90 -0.67
C VAL A 119 -13.92 6.69 -1.04
N PRO A 120 -14.47 5.51 -1.40
CA PRO A 120 -13.62 4.35 -1.68
C PRO A 120 -12.68 4.57 -2.87
N GLU A 121 -13.21 5.10 -3.98
CA GLU A 121 -12.43 5.38 -5.18
C GLU A 121 -11.33 6.42 -4.93
N ARG A 122 -11.63 7.49 -4.19
CA ARG A 122 -10.64 8.52 -3.87
C ARG A 122 -9.56 8.01 -2.91
N LEU A 123 -9.93 7.22 -1.90
CA LEU A 123 -8.96 6.56 -1.04
C LEU A 123 -8.03 5.66 -1.88
N GLN A 124 -8.59 4.89 -2.80
CA GLN A 124 -7.82 4.03 -3.69
C GLN A 124 -6.87 4.84 -4.59
N ALA A 125 -7.34 5.92 -5.23
CA ALA A 125 -6.55 6.78 -6.10
C ALA A 125 -5.41 7.50 -5.35
N LEU A 126 -5.64 7.94 -4.12
CA LEU A 126 -4.62 8.53 -3.26
C LEU A 126 -3.59 7.48 -2.84
N GLY A 127 -4.04 6.29 -2.44
CA GLY A 127 -3.14 5.18 -2.13
C GLY A 127 -2.31 4.73 -3.33
N ALA A 128 -2.90 4.70 -4.53
CA ALA A 128 -2.20 4.44 -5.77
C ALA A 128 -1.08 5.46 -6.01
N ALA A 129 -1.35 6.75 -5.80
CA ALA A 129 -0.35 7.81 -5.93
C ALA A 129 0.80 7.64 -4.92
N VAL A 130 0.51 7.26 -3.67
CA VAL A 130 1.53 6.96 -2.66
C VAL A 130 2.37 5.74 -3.06
N LEU A 131 1.73 4.63 -3.44
CA LEU A 131 2.42 3.42 -3.88
C LEU A 131 3.32 3.71 -5.09
N TRP A 132 2.80 4.43 -6.08
CA TRP A 132 3.55 4.81 -7.28
C TRP A 132 4.77 5.68 -6.94
N THR A 133 4.61 6.62 -6.01
CA THR A 133 5.68 7.51 -5.54
C THR A 133 6.79 6.74 -4.81
N ALA A 134 6.42 5.71 -4.05
CA ALA A 134 7.37 4.86 -3.33
C ALA A 134 8.11 3.86 -4.25
N LEU A 135 7.63 3.62 -5.46
CA LEU A 135 8.23 2.63 -6.36
C LEU A 135 9.62 3.04 -6.85
N PRO A 136 10.56 2.07 -6.95
CA PRO A 136 11.78 2.21 -7.72
C PRO A 136 11.48 2.61 -9.18
N ALA A 137 12.28 3.52 -9.75
CA ALA A 137 12.04 4.06 -11.08
C ALA A 137 11.91 2.98 -12.17
N GLY A 138 12.75 1.94 -12.12
CA GLY A 138 12.74 0.83 -13.07
C GLY A 138 11.46 -0.02 -13.08
N LEU A 139 10.65 0.03 -12.02
CA LEU A 139 9.39 -0.72 -11.93
C LEU A 139 8.17 0.11 -12.32
N ARG A 140 8.26 1.45 -12.31
CA ARG A 140 7.08 2.32 -12.43
C ARG A 140 6.26 2.04 -13.68
N ARG A 141 6.91 1.91 -14.84
CA ARG A 141 6.21 1.70 -16.13
C ARG A 141 5.38 0.41 -16.12
N ALA A 142 5.94 -0.69 -15.63
CA ALA A 142 5.27 -1.98 -15.61
C ALA A 142 4.22 -2.10 -14.49
N VAL A 143 4.37 -1.34 -13.40
CA VAL A 143 3.43 -1.36 -12.28
C VAL A 143 2.23 -0.43 -12.50
N THR A 144 2.37 0.65 -13.27
CA THR A 144 1.28 1.62 -13.49
C THR A 144 -0.09 0.96 -13.81
N PRO A 145 -0.19 -0.06 -14.69
CA PRO A 145 -1.48 -0.70 -15.00
C PRO A 145 -2.08 -1.54 -13.86
N LEU A 146 -1.29 -1.85 -12.82
CA LEU A 146 -1.74 -2.61 -11.63
C LEU A 146 -2.36 -1.71 -10.54
N LEU A 147 -2.23 -0.39 -10.70
CA LEU A 147 -2.72 0.60 -9.75
C LEU A 147 -4.00 1.25 -10.27
N ALA A 148 -4.84 1.76 -9.36
CA ALA A 148 -5.89 2.68 -9.74
C ALA A 148 -5.29 3.94 -10.37
N ALA A 149 -6.08 4.69 -11.14
CA ALA A 149 -5.67 5.96 -11.69
C ALA A 149 -5.16 6.87 -10.55
N PRO A 150 -3.86 7.19 -10.49
CA PRO A 150 -3.29 7.87 -9.34
C PRO A 150 -3.81 9.31 -9.30
N ALA A 151 -4.25 9.74 -8.12
CA ALA A 151 -4.62 11.13 -7.89
C ALA A 151 -3.38 12.03 -7.99
N PRO A 152 -3.53 13.31 -8.41
CA PRO A 152 -2.44 14.27 -8.33
C PRO A 152 -2.03 14.46 -6.86
N LEU A 153 -0.79 14.10 -6.54
CA LEU A 153 -0.25 14.16 -5.19
C LEU A 153 1.22 14.58 -5.24
N GLU A 154 1.55 15.66 -4.54
CA GLU A 154 2.93 16.08 -4.30
C GLU A 154 3.42 15.44 -2.99
N LEU A 155 4.12 14.32 -3.10
CA LEU A 155 4.67 13.60 -1.96
C LEU A 155 6.12 13.21 -2.22
N HIS A 156 6.99 13.40 -1.23
CA HIS A 156 8.36 12.95 -1.33
C HIS A 156 8.43 11.41 -1.22
N PRO A 157 9.29 10.71 -1.99
CA PRO A 157 9.41 9.25 -1.94
C PRO A 157 9.66 8.67 -0.54
N GLU A 158 10.38 9.41 0.30
CA GLU A 158 10.62 8.99 1.69
C GLU A 158 9.34 9.00 2.54
N ALA A 159 8.51 10.03 2.42
CA ALA A 159 7.22 10.08 3.10
C ALA A 159 6.28 8.98 2.60
N ALA A 160 6.33 8.67 1.30
CA ALA A 160 5.59 7.55 0.72
C ALA A 160 6.01 6.20 1.32
N ARG A 161 7.33 5.97 1.48
CA ARG A 161 7.84 4.75 2.15
C ARG A 161 7.43 4.68 3.62
N GLN A 162 7.46 5.80 4.34
CA GLN A 162 7.02 5.88 5.74
C GLN A 162 5.54 5.52 5.89
N LEU A 163 4.69 5.99 4.97
CA LEU A 163 3.28 5.60 4.92
C LEU A 163 3.10 4.09 4.74
N LEU A 164 3.86 3.47 3.83
CA LEU A 164 3.78 2.02 3.60
C LEU A 164 4.23 1.22 4.82
N ALA A 165 5.35 1.59 5.44
CA ALA A 165 5.81 0.97 6.67
C ALA A 165 4.77 1.11 7.79
N ALA A 166 4.11 2.27 7.91
CA ALA A 166 3.07 2.48 8.91
C ALA A 166 1.82 1.61 8.65
N VAL A 167 1.41 1.39 7.40
CA VAL A 167 0.33 0.45 7.08
C VAL A 167 0.68 -0.97 7.50
N GLU A 168 1.90 -1.43 7.24
CA GLU A 168 2.35 -2.76 7.67
C GLU A 168 2.29 -2.92 9.20
N THR A 169 2.66 -1.89 9.97
CA THR A 169 2.52 -1.95 11.44
C THR A 169 1.08 -2.06 11.91
N LEU A 170 0.14 -1.46 11.18
CA LEU A 170 -1.29 -1.48 11.50
C LEU A 170 -1.97 -2.81 11.16
N GLU A 171 -1.37 -3.63 10.28
CA GLU A 171 -1.89 -4.96 9.95
C GLU A 171 -1.43 -6.04 10.94
N ILE A 172 -0.41 -5.75 11.76
CA ILE A 172 0.16 -6.66 12.74
C ILE A 172 -0.52 -6.54 14.11
N GLU A 173 -1.16 -5.41 14.43
CA GLU A 173 -1.87 -5.17 15.68
C GLU A 173 -3.30 -5.76 15.63
N PRO A 174 -3.63 -6.80 16.44
CA PRO A 174 -4.96 -7.43 16.48
C PRO A 174 -6.02 -6.61 17.23
#